data_AF-A0A917YMS0-F1
#
_entry.id   AF-A0A917YMS0-F1
#
_cell.length_a   1.000
_cell.length_b   1.000
_cell.length_c   1.000
_cell.angle_alpha   90.00
_cell.angle_beta   90.00
_cell.angle_gamma   90.00
#
_symmetry.space_group_name_H-M   'P 1'
#
loop_
_entity.id
_entity.type
_entity.pdbx_description
1 polymer ?
#
loop_
_entity_poly.entity_id
_entity_poly.type
_entity_poly.pdbx_seq_one_letter_code
_entity_poly.pdbx_strand_id
1 'polypeptide(L)'
;MTDPLAIAEFRTRYAEPLSPKRPAAVFHLGHSLVGRDMPAMLSQLMGNRYNSQLGWGATLDQHWRNDVPGFGVENRPPAFRAAREAVGSGEYDAIVFTEMVELKDAIRYHDSARALADWAGLARASRPDARLYLYETWHRLDDAAGWLQRLDSDLETLWIDQVLRPAMTRPEVGTIYVIPAGQVMAELVRRIEAGEVPGLTRREDLFGLNADGTQDPIHINDIGAYVVALTHFAVLSGESPVGLPHELLRADGTMAKAPNADAARIIQQVVWEVVRGFPMSGLAQ
;
A
#
# COMPACT_ATOMS: atom_id res chain seq x y z
N MET A 1 -3.20 -18.94 -18.26
CA MET A 1 -2.97 -17.51 -17.96
C MET A 1 -3.31 -16.72 -19.21
N THR A 2 -4.11 -15.68 -19.07
CA THR A 2 -4.34 -14.70 -20.15
C THR A 2 -3.04 -13.91 -20.34
N ASP A 3 -2.67 -13.63 -21.59
CA ASP A 3 -1.48 -12.82 -21.87
C ASP A 3 -1.63 -11.42 -21.24
N PRO A 4 -0.58 -10.86 -20.61
CA PRO A 4 -0.65 -9.52 -20.02
C PRO A 4 -0.94 -8.47 -21.08
N LEU A 5 -1.65 -7.40 -20.69
CA LEU A 5 -1.83 -6.22 -21.56
C LEU A 5 -0.49 -5.79 -22.16
N ALA A 6 -0.44 -5.52 -23.46
CA ALA A 6 0.80 -5.04 -24.09
C ALA A 6 1.30 -3.76 -23.40
N ILE A 7 2.61 -3.61 -23.22
CA ILE A 7 3.18 -2.50 -22.42
C ILE A 7 2.75 -1.12 -22.92
N ALA A 8 2.60 -0.94 -24.24
CA ALA A 8 2.12 0.31 -24.84
C ALA A 8 0.64 0.59 -24.51
N GLU A 9 -0.21 -0.45 -24.53
CA GLU A 9 -1.60 -0.32 -24.11
C GLU A 9 -1.70 0.00 -22.62
N PHE A 10 -0.94 -0.73 -21.79
CA PHE A 10 -0.88 -0.51 -20.35
C PHE A 10 -0.47 0.92 -20.00
N ARG A 11 0.61 1.45 -20.61
CA ARG A 11 1.08 2.83 -20.37
C ARG A 11 0.05 3.88 -20.77
N THR A 12 -0.70 3.65 -21.85
CA THR A 12 -1.77 4.56 -22.29
C THR A 12 -2.88 4.70 -21.25
N ARG A 13 -3.10 3.70 -20.38
CA ARG A 13 -4.09 3.77 -19.28
C ARG A 13 -3.76 4.84 -18.22
N TYR A 14 -2.53 5.35 -18.20
CA TYR A 14 -2.04 6.35 -17.25
C TYR A 14 -1.61 7.66 -17.94
N ALA A 15 -1.92 7.82 -19.24
CA ALA A 15 -1.56 9.04 -19.97
C ALA A 15 -2.33 10.27 -19.45
N GLU A 16 -3.59 10.06 -19.04
CA GLU A 16 -4.42 11.07 -18.41
C GLU A 16 -4.37 10.91 -16.89
N PRO A 17 -3.92 11.94 -16.14
CA PRO A 17 -3.88 11.88 -14.69
C PRO A 17 -5.28 11.89 -14.08
N LEU A 18 -5.42 11.30 -12.90
CA LEU A 18 -6.61 11.43 -12.07
C LEU A 18 -6.75 12.89 -11.61
N SER A 19 -7.98 13.40 -11.65
CA SER A 19 -8.28 14.65 -10.97
C SER A 19 -8.09 14.49 -9.44
N PRO A 20 -7.36 15.39 -8.76
CA PRO A 20 -7.21 15.35 -7.31
C PRO A 20 -8.58 15.35 -6.61
N LYS A 21 -8.80 14.38 -5.72
CA LYS A 21 -10.03 14.25 -4.94
C LYS A 21 -9.80 13.33 -3.76
N ARG A 22 -9.87 13.87 -2.55
CA ARG A 22 -9.85 13.06 -1.32
C ARG A 22 -11.05 12.10 -1.29
N PRO A 23 -10.84 10.78 -1.18
CA PRO A 23 -11.94 9.84 -0.98
C PRO A 23 -12.58 10.07 0.40
N ALA A 24 -13.91 10.07 0.48
CA ALA A 24 -14.63 10.16 1.75
C ALA A 24 -14.63 8.83 2.51
N ALA A 25 -14.55 7.71 1.79
CA ALA A 25 -14.42 6.37 2.36
C ALA A 25 -13.38 5.53 1.62
N VAL A 26 -12.49 4.87 2.37
CA VAL A 26 -11.44 3.98 1.84
C VAL A 26 -11.55 2.59 2.45
N PHE A 27 -11.48 1.54 1.63
CA PHE A 27 -11.37 0.16 2.10
C PHE A 27 -9.97 -0.38 1.87
N HIS A 28 -9.35 -0.99 2.89
CA HIS A 28 -8.05 -1.63 2.78
C HIS A 28 -8.19 -3.15 2.90
N LEU A 29 -7.80 -3.87 1.84
CA LEU A 29 -7.78 -5.33 1.81
C LEU A 29 -6.35 -5.84 1.72
N GLY A 30 -5.94 -6.67 2.67
CA GLY A 30 -4.61 -7.26 2.64
C GLY A 30 -4.20 -7.91 3.95
N HIS A 31 -2.98 -7.62 4.39
CA HIS A 31 -2.36 -8.36 5.49
C HIS A 31 -1.60 -7.44 6.46
N SER A 32 -0.75 -8.03 7.30
CA SER A 32 0.01 -7.33 8.36
C SER A 32 0.84 -6.13 7.88
N LEU A 33 1.16 -5.99 6.58
CA LEU A 33 1.90 -4.83 6.05
C LEU A 33 1.00 -3.64 5.67
N VAL A 34 -0.32 -3.85 5.65
CA VAL A 34 -1.26 -2.74 5.83
C VAL A 34 -1.27 -2.37 7.32
N GLY A 35 -1.36 -3.38 8.20
CA GLY A 35 -1.42 -3.18 9.64
C GLY A 35 -2.67 -2.40 10.08
N ARG A 36 -2.82 -2.20 11.39
CA ARG A 36 -3.95 -1.46 11.96
C ARG A 36 -3.69 0.04 12.01
N ASP A 37 -2.43 0.41 12.27
CA ASP A 37 -2.06 1.80 12.53
C ASP A 37 -2.02 2.66 11.27
N MET A 38 -1.51 2.13 10.15
CA MET A 38 -1.40 2.92 8.93
C MET A 38 -2.76 3.44 8.42
N PRO A 39 -3.84 2.63 8.29
CA PRO A 39 -5.15 3.16 7.91
C PRO A 39 -5.70 4.19 8.90
N ALA A 40 -5.43 4.03 10.20
CA ALA A 40 -5.82 5.00 11.23
C ALA A 40 -5.06 6.33 11.12
N MET A 41 -3.75 6.27 10.85
CA MET A 41 -2.91 7.44 10.59
C MET A 41 -3.36 8.15 9.31
N LEU A 42 -3.60 7.41 8.23
CA LEU A 42 -4.12 7.93 6.98
C LEU A 42 -5.46 8.66 7.17
N SER A 43 -6.35 8.08 7.98
CA SER A 43 -7.66 8.69 8.30
C SER A 43 -7.51 10.04 9.03
N GLN A 44 -6.54 10.16 9.94
CA GLN A 44 -6.23 11.45 10.59
C GLN A 44 -5.73 12.50 9.60
N LEU A 45 -4.95 12.09 8.59
CA LEU A 45 -4.38 13.00 7.58
C LEU A 45 -5.42 13.44 6.52
N MET A 46 -6.29 12.53 6.09
CA MET A 46 -7.27 12.82 5.02
C MET A 46 -8.62 13.30 5.55
N GLY A 47 -9.01 12.94 6.78
CA GLY A 47 -10.35 13.16 7.33
C GLY A 47 -11.42 12.21 6.78
N ASN A 48 -11.01 11.08 6.20
CA ASN A 48 -11.92 10.08 5.61
C ASN A 48 -12.34 9.02 6.63
N ARG A 49 -13.45 8.33 6.35
CA ARG A 49 -13.75 7.05 6.99
C ARG A 49 -12.92 5.94 6.36
N TYR A 50 -12.59 4.93 7.14
CA TYR A 50 -11.94 3.73 6.62
C TYR A 50 -12.50 2.46 7.23
N ASN A 51 -12.38 1.38 6.48
CA ASN A 51 -12.52 0.03 6.99
C ASN A 51 -11.40 -0.85 6.42
N SER A 52 -11.19 -2.00 7.04
CA SER A 52 -10.23 -2.98 6.54
C SER A 52 -10.68 -4.41 6.77
N GLN A 53 -10.10 -5.32 5.97
CA GLN A 53 -10.02 -6.73 6.31
C GLN A 53 -8.58 -7.19 6.12
N LEU A 54 -8.01 -7.75 7.19
CA LEU A 54 -6.59 -8.10 7.27
C LEU A 54 -6.38 -9.59 7.59
N GLY A 55 -5.21 -10.12 7.26
CA GLY A 55 -4.75 -11.43 7.72
C GLY A 55 -3.23 -11.50 7.90
N TRP A 56 -2.73 -12.63 8.41
CA TRP A 56 -1.29 -12.87 8.58
C TRP A 56 -0.68 -13.35 7.28
N GLY A 57 0.02 -12.45 6.57
CA GLY A 57 0.54 -12.75 5.22
C GLY A 57 -0.52 -13.24 4.25
N ALA A 58 -1.80 -12.89 4.47
CA ALA A 58 -2.90 -13.42 3.68
C ALA A 58 -2.85 -12.93 2.23
N THR A 59 -3.15 -13.84 1.31
CA THR A 59 -3.26 -13.55 -0.11
C THR A 59 -4.62 -12.95 -0.46
N LEU A 60 -4.71 -12.24 -1.59
CA LEU A 60 -5.99 -11.75 -2.12
C LEU A 60 -6.97 -12.91 -2.38
N ASP A 61 -6.47 -14.06 -2.80
CA ASP A 61 -7.27 -15.25 -3.05
C ASP A 61 -7.78 -15.91 -1.74
N GLN A 62 -6.99 -15.92 -0.68
CA GLN A 62 -7.44 -16.37 0.65
C GLN A 62 -8.60 -15.52 1.16
N HIS A 63 -8.53 -14.19 0.99
CA HIS A 63 -9.67 -13.33 1.28
C HIS A 63 -10.89 -13.67 0.42
N TRP A 64 -10.68 -13.96 -0.87
CA TRP A 64 -11.78 -14.31 -1.79
C TRP A 64 -12.49 -15.60 -1.35
N ARG A 65 -11.73 -16.58 -0.86
CA ARG A 65 -12.22 -17.88 -0.38
C ARG A 65 -12.68 -17.87 1.09
N ASN A 66 -12.57 -16.74 1.79
CA ASN A 66 -12.83 -16.61 3.23
C ASN A 66 -11.97 -17.56 4.10
N ASP A 67 -10.75 -17.87 3.67
CA ASP A 67 -9.77 -18.68 4.40
C ASP A 67 -8.56 -17.81 4.79
N VAL A 68 -8.80 -16.87 5.71
CA VAL A 68 -7.86 -15.80 6.05
C VAL A 68 -7.10 -16.14 7.34
N PRO A 69 -5.77 -16.40 7.28
CA PRO A 69 -4.97 -16.64 8.47
C PRO A 69 -5.01 -15.44 9.42
N GLY A 70 -5.09 -15.70 10.73
CA GLY A 70 -5.09 -14.64 11.75
C GLY A 70 -6.35 -13.77 11.78
N PHE A 71 -7.42 -14.12 11.04
CA PHE A 71 -8.60 -13.28 10.86
C PHE A 71 -9.16 -12.70 12.16
N GLY A 72 -9.45 -13.53 13.17
CA GLY A 72 -10.03 -13.07 14.44
C GLY A 72 -9.08 -12.21 15.28
N VAL A 73 -7.77 -12.23 15.01
CA VAL A 73 -6.80 -11.38 15.68
C VAL A 73 -6.77 -10.01 15.03
N GLU A 74 -6.67 -9.96 13.69
CA GLU A 74 -6.50 -8.70 12.96
C GLU A 74 -7.79 -7.90 12.77
N ASN A 75 -8.94 -8.57 12.76
CA ASN A 75 -10.20 -7.97 12.36
C ASN A 75 -11.08 -7.66 13.58
N ARG A 76 -10.92 -6.46 14.14
CA ARG A 76 -11.71 -5.97 15.28
C ARG A 76 -12.54 -4.73 14.90
N PRO A 77 -13.78 -4.61 15.40
CA PRO A 77 -14.53 -3.35 15.30
C PRO A 77 -13.77 -2.19 15.98
N PRO A 78 -13.98 -0.94 15.53
CA PRO A 78 -14.90 -0.53 14.46
C PRO A 78 -14.27 -0.60 13.05
N ALA A 79 -12.97 -0.83 12.93
CA ALA A 79 -12.27 -0.81 11.64
C ALA A 79 -12.66 -1.98 10.74
N PHE A 80 -12.91 -3.15 11.31
CA PHE A 80 -13.24 -4.34 10.52
C PHE A 80 -14.57 -4.24 9.77
N ARG A 81 -14.56 -4.61 8.49
CA ARG A 81 -15.73 -5.01 7.71
C ARG A 81 -15.36 -6.17 6.79
N ALA A 82 -16.25 -7.15 6.64
CA ALA A 82 -16.00 -8.30 5.78
C ALA A 82 -15.78 -7.87 4.32
N ALA A 83 -14.69 -8.32 3.69
CA ALA A 83 -14.23 -7.76 2.41
C ALA A 83 -15.24 -7.89 1.28
N ARG A 84 -15.90 -9.05 1.14
CA ARG A 84 -16.88 -9.27 0.06
C ARG A 84 -18.10 -8.36 0.21
N GLU A 85 -18.55 -8.14 1.45
CA GLU A 85 -19.64 -7.20 1.75
C GLU A 85 -19.19 -5.75 1.51
N ALA A 86 -18.03 -5.37 2.05
CA ALA A 86 -17.48 -4.02 1.93
C ALA A 86 -17.27 -3.62 0.46
N VAL A 87 -16.52 -4.41 -0.30
CA VAL A 87 -16.23 -4.16 -1.71
C VAL A 87 -17.52 -4.22 -2.55
N GLY A 88 -18.42 -5.16 -2.24
CA GLY A 88 -19.70 -5.33 -2.93
C GLY A 88 -20.76 -4.27 -2.62
N SER A 89 -20.55 -3.43 -1.60
CA SER A 89 -21.55 -2.43 -1.17
C SER A 89 -21.64 -1.19 -2.06
N GLY A 90 -20.55 -0.84 -2.76
CA GLY A 90 -20.42 0.44 -3.46
C GLY A 90 -20.22 1.67 -2.55
N GLU A 91 -20.02 1.49 -1.23
CA GLU A 91 -19.91 2.60 -0.27
C GLU A 91 -18.55 3.31 -0.26
N TYR A 92 -17.52 2.73 -0.88
CA TYR A 92 -16.14 3.22 -0.84
C TYR A 92 -15.76 3.97 -2.12
N ASP A 93 -15.18 5.15 -1.99
CA ASP A 93 -14.68 5.94 -3.14
C ASP A 93 -13.35 5.39 -3.65
N ALA A 94 -12.56 4.78 -2.75
CA ALA A 94 -11.30 4.15 -3.06
C ALA A 94 -11.17 2.80 -2.36
N ILE A 95 -10.59 1.83 -3.06
CA ILE A 95 -10.29 0.51 -2.52
C ILE A 95 -8.82 0.19 -2.79
N VAL A 96 -8.11 -0.18 -1.74
CA VAL A 96 -6.69 -0.52 -1.76
C VAL A 96 -6.53 -2.02 -1.54
N PHE A 97 -5.82 -2.67 -2.44
CA PHE A 97 -5.50 -4.09 -2.41
C PHE A 97 -3.99 -4.27 -2.24
N THR A 98 -3.54 -5.17 -1.38
CA THR A 98 -2.15 -5.67 -1.43
C THR A 98 -2.14 -7.18 -1.45
N GLU A 99 -1.20 -7.72 -2.20
CA GLU A 99 -0.92 -9.16 -2.23
C GLU A 99 0.11 -9.53 -1.15
N MET A 100 0.07 -10.78 -0.71
CA MET A 100 0.96 -11.41 0.28
C MET A 100 2.45 -11.10 0.07
N VAL A 101 3.17 -10.98 1.20
CA VAL A 101 4.64 -10.92 1.28
C VAL A 101 5.25 -12.24 0.78
N GLU A 102 6.39 -12.15 0.09
CA GLU A 102 6.89 -13.19 -0.83
C GLU A 102 6.02 -13.33 -2.08
N LEU A 103 5.96 -12.22 -2.83
CA LEU A 103 5.15 -12.10 -4.04
C LEU A 103 5.44 -13.20 -5.08
N LYS A 104 6.67 -13.73 -5.15
CA LYS A 104 7.01 -14.85 -6.04
C LYS A 104 6.19 -16.10 -5.72
N ASP A 105 6.00 -16.41 -4.44
CA ASP A 105 5.19 -17.55 -4.01
C ASP A 105 3.69 -17.25 -4.16
N ALA A 106 3.26 -16.02 -3.89
CA ALA A 106 1.88 -15.59 -4.15
C ALA A 106 1.50 -15.78 -5.63
N ILE A 107 2.33 -15.27 -6.56
CA ILE A 107 2.14 -15.43 -8.00
C ILE A 107 2.11 -16.91 -8.39
N ARG A 108 3.04 -17.72 -7.86
CA ARG A 108 3.20 -19.12 -8.24
C ARG A 108 2.06 -20.02 -7.75
N TYR A 109 1.53 -19.78 -6.55
CA TYR A 109 0.64 -20.72 -5.88
C TYR A 109 -0.77 -20.18 -5.61
N HIS A 110 -1.00 -18.87 -5.75
CA HIS A 110 -2.26 -18.23 -5.34
C HIS A 110 -2.95 -17.41 -6.46
N ASP A 111 -2.40 -17.41 -7.67
CA ASP A 111 -3.01 -16.78 -8.85
C ASP A 111 -3.37 -15.30 -8.60
N SER A 112 -2.37 -14.54 -8.14
CA SER A 112 -2.50 -13.16 -7.68
C SER A 112 -3.20 -12.24 -8.69
N ALA A 113 -2.90 -12.38 -9.98
CA ALA A 113 -3.55 -11.58 -11.01
C ALA A 113 -5.05 -11.87 -11.13
N ARG A 114 -5.46 -13.14 -11.09
CA ARG A 114 -6.88 -13.51 -11.09
C ARG A 114 -7.58 -12.97 -9.85
N ALA A 115 -6.97 -13.15 -8.67
CA ALA A 115 -7.56 -12.68 -7.42
C ALA A 115 -7.73 -11.15 -7.40
N LEU A 116 -6.72 -10.39 -7.85
CA LEU A 116 -6.82 -8.94 -8.02
C LEU A 116 -7.96 -8.57 -8.99
N ALA A 117 -8.05 -9.24 -10.14
CA ALA A 117 -9.11 -9.00 -11.12
C ALA A 117 -10.50 -9.33 -10.58
N ASP A 118 -10.65 -10.39 -9.79
CA ASP A 118 -11.92 -10.79 -9.17
C ASP A 118 -12.41 -9.71 -8.17
N TRP A 119 -11.50 -9.20 -7.32
CA TRP A 119 -11.80 -8.12 -6.39
C TRP A 119 -12.09 -6.79 -7.08
N ALA A 120 -11.29 -6.43 -8.08
CA ALA A 120 -11.47 -5.21 -8.85
C ALA A 120 -12.78 -5.23 -9.67
N GLY A 121 -13.12 -6.38 -10.27
CA GLY A 121 -14.38 -6.58 -10.97
C GLY A 121 -15.59 -6.46 -10.05
N LEU A 122 -15.52 -7.04 -8.84
CA LEU A 122 -16.57 -6.85 -7.82
C LEU A 122 -16.75 -5.38 -7.45
N ALA A 123 -15.64 -4.65 -7.21
CA ALA A 123 -15.68 -3.24 -6.89
C ALA A 123 -16.34 -2.41 -8.01
N ARG A 124 -15.95 -2.65 -9.27
CA ARG A 124 -16.48 -1.95 -10.45
C ARG A 124 -17.94 -2.25 -10.73
N ALA A 125 -18.37 -3.49 -10.49
CA ALA A 125 -19.77 -3.89 -10.62
C ALA A 125 -20.66 -3.15 -9.61
N SER A 126 -20.20 -2.96 -8.39
CA SER A 126 -20.93 -2.25 -7.35
C SER A 126 -20.83 -0.73 -7.44
N ARG A 127 -19.69 -0.21 -7.92
CA ARG A 127 -19.43 1.22 -8.10
C ARG A 127 -18.50 1.47 -9.30
N PRO A 128 -19.04 1.80 -10.48
CA PRO A 128 -18.24 1.96 -11.70
C PRO A 128 -17.13 3.01 -11.61
N ASP A 129 -17.29 4.05 -10.79
CA ASP A 129 -16.33 5.16 -10.63
C ASP A 129 -15.33 4.98 -9.47
N ALA A 130 -15.37 3.86 -8.72
CA ALA A 130 -14.49 3.64 -7.56
C ALA A 130 -13.00 3.69 -7.95
N ARG A 131 -12.14 4.38 -7.21
CA ARG A 131 -10.70 4.36 -7.52
C ARG A 131 -10.06 3.11 -6.94
N LEU A 132 -9.39 2.32 -7.77
CA LEU A 132 -8.79 1.05 -7.37
C LEU A 132 -7.28 1.19 -7.33
N TYR A 133 -6.66 0.68 -6.27
CA TYR A 133 -5.22 0.79 -6.05
C TYR A 133 -4.63 -0.56 -5.68
N LEU A 134 -3.52 -0.90 -6.34
CA LEU A 134 -2.60 -1.95 -5.90
C LEU A 134 -1.50 -1.30 -5.06
N TYR A 135 -1.43 -1.70 -3.80
CA TYR A 135 -0.43 -1.23 -2.84
C TYR A 135 0.81 -2.12 -2.94
N GLU A 136 1.88 -1.56 -3.51
CA GLU A 136 3.19 -2.22 -3.57
C GLU A 136 3.87 -2.13 -2.19
N THR A 137 4.12 -3.31 -1.63
CA THR A 137 4.78 -3.49 -0.33
C THR A 137 6.25 -3.86 -0.53
N TRP A 138 6.95 -4.16 0.57
CA TRP A 138 8.39 -4.39 0.64
C TRP A 138 8.74 -5.83 1.02
N HIS A 139 10.04 -6.07 1.13
CA HIS A 139 10.63 -7.36 1.45
C HIS A 139 11.21 -7.39 2.85
N ARG A 140 11.64 -8.57 3.30
CA ARG A 140 12.36 -8.70 4.56
C ARG A 140 13.74 -8.03 4.46
N LEU A 141 14.16 -7.35 5.52
CA LEU A 141 15.47 -6.69 5.63
C LEU A 141 16.64 -7.68 5.48
N ASP A 142 16.43 -8.93 5.90
CA ASP A 142 17.42 -10.02 5.87
C ASP A 142 17.36 -10.87 4.59
N ASP A 143 16.68 -10.40 3.53
CA ASP A 143 16.62 -11.12 2.25
C ASP A 143 18.01 -11.25 1.62
N ALA A 144 18.38 -12.49 1.23
CA ALA A 144 19.70 -12.80 0.71
C ALA A 144 20.02 -12.10 -0.64
N ALA A 145 19.01 -11.73 -1.42
CA ALA A 145 19.19 -10.96 -2.65
C ALA A 145 19.34 -9.45 -2.39
N GLY A 146 19.20 -9.01 -1.13
CA GLY A 146 19.34 -7.62 -0.73
C GLY A 146 18.05 -6.80 -0.87
N TRP A 147 17.67 -6.13 0.22
CA TRP A 147 16.40 -5.42 0.32
C TRP A 147 16.20 -4.30 -0.73
N LEU A 148 17.19 -3.41 -0.92
CA LEU A 148 17.12 -2.34 -1.93
C LEU A 148 17.10 -2.92 -3.35
N GLN A 149 17.93 -3.94 -3.61
CA GLN A 149 18.01 -4.57 -4.92
C GLN A 149 16.66 -5.19 -5.32
N ARG A 150 16.00 -5.87 -4.39
CA ARG A 150 14.66 -6.44 -4.60
C ARG A 150 13.63 -5.36 -4.92
N LEU A 151 13.62 -4.24 -4.18
CA LEU A 151 12.70 -3.13 -4.45
C LEU A 151 12.94 -2.50 -5.83
N ASP A 152 14.19 -2.40 -6.28
CA ASP A 152 14.55 -1.87 -7.59
C ASP A 152 14.14 -2.82 -8.74
N SER A 153 14.17 -4.14 -8.53
CA SER A 153 13.89 -5.12 -9.58
C SER A 153 12.46 -5.64 -9.63
N ASP A 154 11.83 -5.83 -8.47
CA ASP A 154 10.59 -6.62 -8.36
C ASP A 154 9.35 -5.81 -8.74
N LEU A 155 9.42 -4.47 -8.70
CA LEU A 155 8.30 -3.62 -9.12
C LEU A 155 7.87 -3.93 -10.56
N GLU A 156 8.80 -3.82 -11.52
CA GLU A 156 8.48 -4.07 -12.93
C GLU A 156 8.20 -5.55 -13.17
N THR A 157 9.09 -6.42 -12.70
CA THR A 157 9.10 -7.84 -13.09
C THR A 157 8.03 -8.67 -12.38
N LEU A 158 7.57 -8.27 -11.20
CA LEU A 158 6.56 -9.01 -10.42
C LEU A 158 5.27 -8.22 -10.29
N TRP A 159 5.29 -7.06 -9.64
CA TRP A 159 4.07 -6.29 -9.34
C TRP A 159 3.36 -5.85 -10.62
N ILE A 160 4.10 -5.31 -11.58
CA ILE A 160 3.52 -4.79 -12.83
C ILE A 160 3.26 -5.93 -13.82
N ASP A 161 4.30 -6.69 -14.18
CA ASP A 161 4.22 -7.63 -15.29
C ASP A 161 3.44 -8.91 -14.97
N GLN A 162 3.44 -9.36 -13.71
CA GLN A 162 2.83 -10.64 -13.33
C GLN A 162 1.54 -10.50 -12.53
N VAL A 163 1.25 -9.33 -11.96
CA VAL A 163 0.01 -9.09 -11.19
C VAL A 163 -0.88 -8.07 -11.87
N LEU A 164 -0.41 -6.83 -12.00
CA LEU A 164 -1.24 -5.70 -12.44
C LEU A 164 -1.67 -5.80 -13.91
N ARG A 165 -0.71 -6.00 -14.84
CA ARG A 165 -0.98 -6.07 -16.28
C ARG A 165 -1.89 -7.25 -16.64
N PRO A 166 -1.70 -8.48 -16.12
CA PRO A 166 -2.64 -9.56 -16.39
C PRO A 166 -4.02 -9.33 -15.76
N ALA A 167 -4.11 -8.72 -14.56
CA ALA A 167 -5.40 -8.42 -13.94
C ALA A 167 -6.24 -7.44 -14.78
N MET A 168 -5.59 -6.41 -15.35
CA MET A 168 -6.23 -5.38 -16.17
C MET A 168 -6.64 -5.84 -17.58
N THR A 169 -6.36 -7.08 -17.96
CA THR A 169 -6.83 -7.66 -19.25
C THR A 169 -8.35 -7.81 -19.31
N ARG A 170 -9.00 -7.90 -18.15
CA ARG A 170 -10.45 -8.02 -18.03
C ARG A 170 -11.11 -6.65 -18.20
N PRO A 171 -11.98 -6.43 -19.20
CA PRO A 171 -12.55 -5.12 -19.47
C PRO A 171 -13.28 -4.48 -18.28
N GLU A 172 -13.94 -5.28 -17.46
CA GLU A 172 -14.68 -4.84 -16.28
C GLU A 172 -13.79 -4.28 -15.16
N VAL A 173 -12.49 -4.59 -15.15
CA VAL A 173 -11.53 -4.11 -14.13
C VAL A 173 -11.19 -2.63 -14.37
N GLY A 174 -10.98 -2.24 -15.63
CA GLY A 174 -10.52 -0.91 -15.99
C GLY A 174 -9.09 -0.62 -15.50
N THR A 175 -8.80 0.63 -15.16
CA THR A 175 -7.49 1.03 -14.64
C THR A 175 -7.40 0.79 -13.12
N ILE A 176 -6.33 0.14 -12.70
CA ILE A 176 -5.89 0.04 -11.31
C ILE A 176 -4.61 0.88 -11.19
N TYR A 177 -4.58 1.80 -10.23
CA TYR A 177 -3.42 2.64 -9.93
C TYR A 177 -2.52 1.97 -8.89
N VAL A 178 -1.33 2.49 -8.67
CA VAL A 178 -0.35 1.88 -7.76
C VAL A 178 0.01 2.84 -6.64
N ILE A 179 0.05 2.34 -5.40
CA ILE A 179 0.62 3.03 -4.25
C ILE A 179 2.04 2.49 -4.04
N PRO A 180 3.10 3.24 -4.40
CA PRO A 180 4.47 2.71 -4.51
C PRO A 180 5.24 2.84 -3.20
N ALA A 181 4.76 2.20 -2.12
CA ALA A 181 5.37 2.41 -0.80
C ALA A 181 6.75 1.77 -0.67
N GLY A 182 6.99 0.61 -1.31
CA GLY A 182 8.31 0.02 -1.39
C GLY A 182 9.30 0.98 -2.05
N GLN A 183 8.89 1.65 -3.13
CA GLN A 183 9.72 2.65 -3.82
C GLN A 183 9.99 3.89 -2.96
N VAL A 184 8.97 4.40 -2.26
CA VAL A 184 9.15 5.52 -1.31
C VAL A 184 10.13 5.13 -0.20
N MET A 185 9.99 3.93 0.36
CA MET A 185 10.89 3.47 1.41
C MET A 185 12.31 3.23 0.90
N ALA A 186 12.49 2.73 -0.33
CA ALA A 186 13.80 2.58 -0.94
C ALA A 186 14.52 3.94 -1.03
N GLU A 187 13.84 4.96 -1.54
CA GLU A 187 14.40 6.32 -1.62
C GLU A 187 14.69 6.91 -0.24
N LEU A 188 13.75 6.79 0.70
CA LEU A 188 13.96 7.28 2.06
C LEU A 188 15.14 6.59 2.75
N VAL A 189 15.27 5.26 2.59
CA VAL A 189 16.37 4.49 3.15
C VAL A 189 17.72 4.92 2.56
N ARG A 190 17.80 5.19 1.25
CA ARG A 190 19.02 5.74 0.65
C ARG A 190 19.45 7.05 1.32
N ARG A 191 18.50 7.95 1.61
CA ARG A 191 18.78 9.21 2.31
C ARG A 191 19.14 9.03 3.78
N ILE A 192 18.46 8.11 4.48
CA ILE A 192 18.79 7.73 5.85
C ILE A 192 20.25 7.24 5.92
N GLU A 193 20.64 6.33 5.03
CA GLU A 193 21.98 5.74 5.01
C GLU A 193 23.06 6.70 4.50
N ALA A 194 22.68 7.72 3.74
CA ALA A 194 23.53 8.85 3.38
C ALA A 194 23.70 9.87 4.53
N GLY A 195 22.98 9.71 5.64
CA GLY A 195 23.02 10.64 6.79
C GLY A 195 22.22 11.93 6.60
N GLU A 196 21.29 11.94 5.65
CA GLU A 196 20.51 13.13 5.28
C GLU A 196 19.26 13.32 6.12
N VAL A 197 18.86 12.33 6.93
CA VAL A 197 17.61 12.33 7.69
C VAL A 197 17.90 12.39 9.21
N PRO A 198 17.84 13.57 9.85
CA PRO A 198 18.23 13.70 11.27
C PRO A 198 17.46 12.75 12.19
N GLY A 199 18.18 11.98 13.02
CA GLY A 199 17.58 11.06 13.99
C GLY A 199 17.18 9.68 13.43
N LEU A 200 17.32 9.46 12.12
CA LEU A 200 17.27 8.13 11.50
C LEU A 200 18.64 7.87 10.86
N THR A 201 19.23 6.71 11.12
CA THR A 201 20.61 6.41 10.71
C THR A 201 20.73 5.10 9.93
N ARG A 202 19.74 4.22 10.05
CA ARG A 202 19.73 2.93 9.37
C ARG A 202 18.30 2.57 8.97
N ARG A 203 18.13 1.71 7.95
CA ARG A 203 16.80 1.29 7.48
C ARG A 203 15.94 0.65 8.57
N GLU A 204 16.56 -0.05 9.50
CA GLU A 204 15.91 -0.68 10.66
C GLU A 204 15.14 0.32 11.52
N ASP A 205 15.49 1.61 11.48
CA ASP A 205 14.81 2.65 12.24
C ASP A 205 13.34 2.87 11.78
N LEU A 206 12.95 2.31 10.62
CA LEU A 206 11.57 2.27 10.12
C LEU A 206 10.81 0.99 10.53
N PHE A 207 11.48 0.02 11.14
CA PHE A 207 10.95 -1.31 11.44
C PHE A 207 10.80 -1.54 12.95
N GLY A 208 9.89 -2.45 13.30
CA GLY A 208 9.56 -2.80 14.68
C GLY A 208 10.63 -3.64 15.36
N LEU A 209 10.44 -3.87 16.66
CA LEU A 209 11.21 -4.86 17.40
C LEU A 209 10.27 -6.01 17.78
N ASN A 210 10.79 -7.24 17.73
CA ASN A 210 10.12 -8.40 18.29
C ASN A 210 10.02 -8.28 19.82
N ALA A 211 9.19 -9.12 20.44
CA ALA A 211 9.00 -9.13 21.89
C ALA A 211 10.29 -9.40 22.69
N ASP A 212 11.27 -10.08 22.09
CA ASP A 212 12.58 -10.36 22.66
C ASP A 212 13.62 -9.23 22.43
N GLY A 213 13.20 -8.12 21.79
CA GLY A 213 14.03 -6.97 21.49
C GLY A 213 14.88 -7.12 20.23
N THR A 214 14.81 -8.24 19.51
CA THR A 214 15.46 -8.39 18.21
C THR A 214 14.74 -7.57 17.14
N GLN A 215 15.47 -7.18 16.09
CA GLN A 215 14.88 -6.44 14.97
C GLN A 215 13.80 -7.29 14.28
N ASP A 216 12.58 -6.75 14.14
CA ASP A 216 11.61 -7.32 13.20
C ASP A 216 12.08 -6.97 11.78
N PRO A 217 12.36 -7.96 10.94
CA PRO A 217 12.89 -7.71 9.61
C PRO A 217 11.81 -7.39 8.58
N ILE A 218 10.52 -7.37 8.92
CA ILE A 218 9.44 -7.20 7.94
C ILE A 218 8.36 -6.20 8.37
N HIS A 219 7.99 -6.16 9.65
CA HIS A 219 6.93 -5.25 10.11
C HIS A 219 7.49 -3.88 10.45
N ILE A 220 6.85 -2.85 9.91
CA ILE A 220 7.17 -1.44 10.17
C ILE A 220 6.80 -1.03 11.61
N ASN A 221 7.53 -0.05 12.14
CA ASN A 221 7.14 0.63 13.38
C ASN A 221 6.25 1.86 13.08
N ASP A 222 5.96 2.67 14.09
CA ASP A 222 5.15 3.90 13.94
C ASP A 222 5.66 4.87 12.87
N ILE A 223 6.99 5.03 12.74
CA ILE A 223 7.60 5.92 11.74
C ILE A 223 7.43 5.32 10.35
N GLY A 224 7.66 4.01 10.20
CA GLY A 224 7.37 3.34 8.92
C GLY A 224 5.87 3.42 8.56
N ALA A 225 4.97 3.26 9.53
CA ALA A 225 3.52 3.40 9.31
C ALA A 225 3.16 4.83 8.87
N TYR A 226 3.83 5.84 9.43
CA TYR A 226 3.70 7.22 9.00
C TYR A 226 4.15 7.43 7.54
N VAL A 227 5.31 6.88 7.14
CA VAL A 227 5.81 6.94 5.75
C VAL A 227 4.79 6.33 4.78
N VAL A 228 4.25 5.15 5.11
CA VAL A 228 3.25 4.47 4.28
C VAL A 228 1.93 5.25 4.25
N ALA A 229 1.50 5.82 5.37
CA ALA A 229 0.29 6.65 5.45
C ALA A 229 0.42 7.92 4.59
N LEU A 230 1.57 8.60 4.59
CA LEU A 230 1.82 9.74 3.71
C LEU A 230 1.83 9.34 2.24
N THR A 231 2.37 8.15 1.92
CA THR A 231 2.37 7.62 0.56
C THR A 231 0.95 7.38 0.06
N HIS A 232 0.11 6.76 0.90
CA HIS A 232 -1.32 6.59 0.61
C HIS A 232 -2.02 7.96 0.49
N PHE A 233 -1.74 8.90 1.39
CA PHE A 233 -2.30 10.25 1.33
C PHE A 233 -2.02 10.89 -0.02
N ALA A 234 -0.75 10.91 -0.46
CA ALA A 234 -0.33 11.57 -1.68
C ALA A 234 -1.02 10.97 -2.92
N VAL A 235 -1.06 9.64 -3.00
CA VAL A 235 -1.69 8.92 -4.14
C VAL A 235 -3.21 9.10 -4.14
N LEU A 236 -3.86 8.91 -2.99
CA LEU A 236 -5.33 8.91 -2.90
C LEU A 236 -5.92 10.31 -3.07
N SER A 237 -5.28 11.33 -2.51
CA SER A 237 -5.74 12.72 -2.58
C SER A 237 -5.29 13.44 -3.86
N GLY A 238 -4.10 13.09 -4.38
CA GLY A 238 -3.41 13.88 -5.40
C GLY A 238 -2.76 15.15 -4.85
N GLU A 239 -2.62 15.28 -3.53
CA GLU A 239 -2.08 16.45 -2.84
C GLU A 239 -0.70 16.20 -2.24
N SER A 240 0.08 17.27 -2.07
CA SER A 240 1.37 17.18 -1.41
C SER A 240 1.21 16.89 0.10
N PRO A 241 1.92 15.89 0.66
CA PRO A 241 1.95 15.65 2.10
C PRO A 241 2.84 16.65 2.88
N VAL A 242 3.56 17.55 2.20
CA VAL A 242 4.46 18.50 2.85
C VAL A 242 3.68 19.50 3.71
N GLY A 243 4.03 19.58 4.99
CA GLY A 243 3.39 20.43 5.98
C GLY A 243 2.24 19.75 6.75
N LEU A 244 1.94 18.48 6.45
CA LEU A 244 0.99 17.69 7.25
C LEU A 244 1.53 17.44 8.67
N PRO A 245 0.64 17.18 9.65
CA PRO A 245 1.06 16.77 10.99
C PRO A 245 1.88 15.47 10.94
N HIS A 246 2.80 15.33 11.89
CA HIS A 246 3.67 14.15 12.06
C HIS A 246 3.52 13.48 13.42
N GLU A 247 2.86 14.15 14.37
CA GLU A 247 2.40 13.55 15.62
C GLU A 247 0.98 13.01 15.40
N LEU A 248 0.85 11.69 15.35
CA LEU A 248 -0.41 11.00 15.08
C LEU A 248 -0.72 9.98 16.17
N LEU A 249 -1.95 9.51 16.18
CA LEU A 249 -2.41 8.40 17.01
C LEU A 249 -2.27 7.07 16.26
N ARG A 250 -2.00 6.00 17.02
CA ARG A 250 -2.20 4.61 16.60
C ARG A 250 -3.68 4.27 16.49
N ALA A 251 -3.99 3.10 15.94
CA ALA A 251 -5.38 2.62 15.82
C ALA A 251 -6.07 2.43 17.19
N ASP A 252 -5.32 2.17 18.26
CA ASP A 252 -5.84 2.06 19.62
C ASP A 252 -6.03 3.40 20.33
N GLY A 253 -5.73 4.52 19.65
CA GLY A 253 -5.84 5.88 20.19
C GLY A 253 -4.64 6.32 21.02
N THR A 254 -3.61 5.50 21.20
CA THR A 254 -2.37 5.91 21.86
C THR A 254 -1.51 6.77 20.94
N MET A 255 -0.66 7.63 21.51
CA MET A 255 0.31 8.40 20.73
C MET A 255 1.31 7.48 20.04
N ALA A 256 1.47 7.66 18.72
CA ALA A 256 2.52 7.01 17.95
C ALA A 256 3.87 7.71 18.19
N LYS A 257 4.96 6.95 18.11
CA LYS A 257 6.31 7.52 18.09
C LYS A 257 6.51 8.27 16.76
N ALA A 258 6.57 9.59 16.85
CA ALA A 258 6.78 10.46 15.70
C ALA A 258 8.28 10.63 15.37
N PRO A 259 8.64 10.83 14.08
CA PRO A 259 9.94 11.42 13.74
C PRO A 259 10.05 12.84 14.31
N ASN A 260 11.26 13.36 14.50
CA ASN A 260 11.40 14.79 14.81
C ASN A 260 10.96 15.65 13.61
N ALA A 261 10.69 16.94 13.84
CA ALA A 261 10.14 17.84 12.82
C ALA A 261 10.99 17.94 11.53
N ASP A 262 12.32 17.92 11.63
CA ASP A 262 13.20 17.97 10.47
C ASP A 262 13.14 16.68 9.65
N ALA A 263 13.20 15.52 10.31
CA ALA A 263 13.01 14.23 9.66
C ALA A 263 11.61 14.10 9.05
N ALA A 264 10.57 14.54 9.75
CA ALA A 264 9.20 14.53 9.25
C ALA A 264 9.07 15.31 7.93
N ARG A 265 9.66 16.51 7.87
CA ARG A 265 9.66 17.34 6.65
C ARG A 265 10.37 16.63 5.50
N ILE A 266 11.51 16.00 5.75
CA ILE A 266 12.26 15.27 4.71
C ILE A 266 11.48 14.05 4.23
N ILE A 267 10.88 13.28 5.14
CA ILE A 267 9.99 12.14 4.80
C ILE A 267 8.86 12.61 3.88
N GLN A 268 8.17 13.70 4.23
CA GLN A 268 7.08 14.24 3.41
C GLN A 268 7.56 14.68 2.01
N GLN A 269 8.76 15.28 1.93
CA GLN A 269 9.36 15.67 0.65
C GLN A 269 9.68 14.46 -0.22
N VAL A 270 10.33 13.43 0.35
CA VAL A 270 10.64 12.16 -0.34
C VAL A 270 9.38 11.50 -0.87
N VAL A 271 8.34 11.38 -0.04
CA VAL A 271 7.05 10.82 -0.46
C VAL A 271 6.51 11.57 -1.69
N TRP A 272 6.51 12.91 -1.65
CA TRP A 272 5.98 13.72 -2.74
C TRP A 272 6.79 13.60 -4.02
N GLU A 273 8.12 13.59 -3.91
CA GLU A 273 9.05 13.44 -5.04
C GLU A 273 8.83 12.11 -5.75
N VAL A 274 8.82 10.99 -5.00
CA VAL A 274 8.63 9.65 -5.55
C VAL A 274 7.24 9.51 -6.17
N VAL A 275 6.18 9.88 -5.45
CA VAL A 275 4.79 9.66 -5.92
C VAL A 275 4.50 10.46 -7.20
N ARG A 276 4.97 11.72 -7.30
CA ARG A 276 4.82 12.51 -8.53
C ARG A 276 5.65 11.97 -9.70
N GLY A 277 6.83 11.43 -9.42
CA GLY A 277 7.68 10.79 -10.42
C GLY A 277 7.19 9.41 -10.87
N PHE A 278 6.09 8.89 -10.30
CA PHE A 278 5.61 7.53 -10.52
C PHE A 278 4.34 7.50 -11.38
N PRO A 279 4.43 7.23 -12.71
CA PRO A 279 3.29 7.40 -13.62
C PRO A 279 2.03 6.59 -13.22
N MET A 280 2.22 5.38 -12.67
CA MET A 280 1.12 4.51 -12.27
C MET A 280 0.40 4.96 -10.99
N SER A 281 0.89 6.00 -10.30
CA SER A 281 0.16 6.62 -9.18
C SER A 281 -1.09 7.35 -9.65
N GLY A 282 -1.15 7.73 -10.92
CA GLY A 282 -2.23 8.52 -11.50
C GLY A 282 -2.13 10.02 -11.20
N LEU A 283 -1.04 10.50 -10.61
CA LEU A 283 -0.81 11.94 -10.44
C LEU A 283 -0.31 12.58 -11.74
N ALA A 284 -0.60 13.87 -11.89
CA ALA A 284 0.01 14.69 -12.93
C ALA A 284 1.52 14.84 -12.64
N GLN A 285 2.34 14.68 -13.68
CA GLN A 285 3.79 14.84 -13.64
C GLN A 285 4.19 16.31 -13.73
#